data_AF-A0A4Y2FJV7-F1
#
_entry.id   AF-A0A4Y2FJV7-F1
#
_cell.length_a   1.000
_cell.length_b   1.000
_cell.length_c   1.000
_cell.angle_alpha   90.00
_cell.angle_beta   90.00
_cell.angle_gamma   90.00
#
_symmetry.space_group_name_H-M   'P 1'
#
loop_
_entity.id
_entity.type
_entity.pdbx_description
1 polymer ?
#
loop_
_entity_poly.entity_id
_entity_poly.type
_entity_poly.pdbx_seq_one_letter_code
_entity_poly.pdbx_strand_id
1 'polypeptide(L)'
;MTLSLKDRALLVKLFYKNGNWAAVALKKFRTLKGLRSDSGLMTAFGLKKMIDKFEKSGSFDVKCGRGRKAIASTSVEDVATALQ
;
A
#
# COMPACT_ATOMS: atom_id res chain seq x y z
N MET A 1 7.36 10.97 -1.05
CA MET A 1 7.37 9.72 -1.84
C MET A 1 5.97 9.12 -1.86
N THR A 2 5.40 8.91 -3.04
CA THR A 2 4.14 8.19 -3.22
C THR A 2 4.45 6.75 -3.58
N LEU A 3 3.99 5.77 -2.79
CA LEU A 3 4.08 4.36 -3.19
C LEU A 3 3.23 4.13 -4.45
N SER A 4 3.74 3.31 -5.38
CA SER A 4 2.96 2.84 -6.53
C SER A 4 1.78 1.98 -6.05
N LEU A 5 0.72 1.83 -6.87
CA LEU A 5 -0.42 0.97 -6.53
C LEU A 5 0.01 -0.48 -6.29
N LYS A 6 0.92 -1.00 -7.12
CA LYS A 6 1.50 -2.35 -6.97
C LYS A 6 2.19 -2.51 -5.61
N ASP A 7 2.96 -1.50 -5.18
CA ASP A 7 3.62 -1.51 -3.87
C ASP A 7 2.61 -1.51 -2.71
N ARG A 8 1.53 -0.73 -2.83
CA ARG A 8 0.48 -0.66 -1.80
C ARG A 8 -0.27 -1.97 -1.67
N ALA A 9 -0.65 -2.58 -2.79
CA ALA A 9 -1.29 -3.89 -2.83
C ALA A 9 -0.38 -4.96 -2.22
N LEU A 10 0.92 -4.96 -2.54
CA LEU A 10 1.90 -5.87 -1.95
C LEU A 10 1.98 -5.70 -0.43
N LEU A 11 1.98 -4.47 0.07
CA LEU A 11 2.02 -4.17 1.50
C LEU A 11 0.78 -4.67 2.24
N VAL A 12 -0.41 -4.48 1.67
CA VAL A 12 -1.65 -4.97 2.29
C VAL A 12 -1.69 -6.51 2.26
N LYS A 13 -1.26 -7.14 1.17
CA LYS A 13 -1.11 -8.59 1.08
C LYS A 13 -0.16 -9.12 2.17
N LEU A 14 0.99 -8.47 2.36
CA LEU A 14 1.95 -8.81 3.42
C LEU A 14 1.39 -8.56 4.82
N PHE A 15 0.59 -7.52 5.02
CA PHE A 15 0.00 -7.19 6.33
C PHE A 15 -0.95 -8.30 6.80
N TYR A 16 -1.90 -8.70 5.97
CA TYR A 16 -2.84 -9.76 6.33
C TYR A 16 -2.18 -11.13 6.46
N LYS A 17 -1.21 -11.45 5.59
CA LYS A 17 -0.43 -12.70 5.69
C LYS A 17 0.38 -12.84 6.99
N ASN A 18 0.73 -11.72 7.63
CA ASN A 18 1.50 -11.72 8.88
C ASN A 18 0.63 -11.45 10.13
N GLY A 19 -0.70 -11.65 10.05
CA GLY A 19 -1.59 -11.49 11.21
C GLY A 19 -1.67 -10.05 11.72
N ASN A 20 -1.59 -9.07 10.82
CA ASN A 20 -1.72 -7.63 11.13
C ASN A 20 -0.55 -7.00 11.88
N TRP A 21 0.62 -7.64 11.89
CA TRP A 21 1.86 -7.03 12.39
C TRP A 21 2.50 -6.10 11.35
N ALA A 22 2.19 -4.80 11.47
CA ALA A 22 2.67 -3.75 10.57
C ALA A 22 4.21 -3.69 10.46
N ALA A 23 4.93 -3.85 11.58
CA ALA A 23 6.39 -3.80 11.58
C ALA A 23 7.01 -4.95 10.78
N VAL A 24 6.46 -6.16 10.90
CA VAL A 24 6.94 -7.35 10.17
C VAL A 24 6.61 -7.24 8.69
N ALA A 25 5.40 -6.78 8.35
CA ALA A 25 5.00 -6.55 6.97
C ALA A 25 5.90 -5.52 6.27
N LEU A 26 6.22 -4.41 6.96
CA LEU A 26 7.15 -3.40 6.46
C LEU A 26 8.57 -3.93 6.30
N LYS A 27 9.06 -4.72 7.26
CA LYS A 27 10.39 -5.35 7.17
C LYS A 27 10.49 -6.27 5.96
N LYS A 28 9.49 -7.14 5.75
CA LYS A 28 9.42 -8.02 4.57
C LYS A 28 9.28 -7.26 3.25
N PHE A 29 8.52 -6.17 3.24
CA PHE A 29 8.39 -5.31 2.07
C PHE A 29 9.74 -4.67 1.68
N ARG A 30 10.47 -4.15 2.68
CA ARG A 30 11.80 -3.56 2.48
C ARG A 30 12.81 -4.56 1.93
N THR A 31 12.82 -5.79 2.47
CA THR A 31 13.71 -6.85 1.97
C THR A 31 13.33 -7.28 0.55
N LEU A 32 12.03 -7.41 0.24
CA LEU A 32 11.55 -7.76 -1.10
C LEU A 32 11.95 -6.73 -2.15
N LYS A 33 11.97 -5.45 -1.79
CA LYS A 33 12.29 -4.35 -2.71
C LYS A 33 13.76 -3.92 -2.65
N GLY A 34 14.60 -4.57 -1.82
CA GLY A 34 16.01 -4.23 -1.66
C GLY A 34 16.27 -2.81 -1.12
N LEU A 35 15.34 -2.25 -0.34
CA LEU A 35 15.44 -0.87 0.15
C LEU A 35 16.33 -0.79 1.39
N ARG A 36 17.14 0.28 1.46
CA ARG A 36 17.90 0.60 2.67
C ARG A 36 16.96 0.91 3.85
N SER A 37 17.34 0.42 5.03
CA SER A 37 16.56 0.47 6.28
C SER A 37 16.12 1.88 6.70
N ASP A 38 16.91 2.90 6.33
CA ASP A 38 16.68 4.30 6.69
C ASP A 38 15.91 5.09 5.63
N SER A 39 15.44 4.42 4.56
CA SER A 39 14.49 5.07 3.66
C SER A 39 13.22 5.39 4.45
N GLY A 40 12.83 6.67 4.50
CA GLY A 40 11.62 7.18 5.15
C GLY A 40 10.31 6.71 4.49
N LEU A 41 10.27 5.43 4.08
CA LEU A 41 9.38 4.92 3.04
C LEU A 41 7.97 4.60 3.54
N MET A 42 7.78 4.27 4.79
CA MET A 42 6.46 4.21 5.44
C MET A 42 6.69 3.87 6.91
N THR A 43 6.01 4.56 7.81
CA THR A 43 5.98 4.16 9.23
C THR A 43 4.88 3.13 9.47
N ALA A 44 4.95 2.38 10.58
CA ALA A 44 3.88 1.46 10.96
C ALA A 44 2.52 2.17 11.07
N PHE A 45 2.53 3.40 11.58
CA PHE A 45 1.35 4.27 11.63
C PHE A 45 0.84 4.65 10.23
N GLY A 46 1.75 5.00 9.31
CA GLY A 46 1.40 5.29 7.91
C GLY A 46 0.77 4.08 7.20
N LEU A 47 1.29 2.88 7.45
CA LEU A 47 0.72 1.63 6.93
C LEU A 47 -0.69 1.38 7.50
N LYS A 48 -0.89 1.53 8.81
CA LYS A 48 -2.21 1.38 9.43
C LYS A 48 -3.23 2.37 8.84
N LYS A 49 -2.84 3.62 8.64
CA LYS A 49 -3.70 4.64 8.01
C LYS A 49 -4.03 4.33 6.54
N MET A 50 -3.12 3.66 5.83
CA MET A 50 -3.38 3.21 4.46
C MET A 50 -4.38 2.05 4.44
N ILE A 51 -4.23 1.09 5.34
CA ILE A 51 -5.15 -0.05 5.47
C ILE A 51 -6.54 0.42 5.89
N ASP A 52 -6.64 1.31 6.87
CA ASP A 52 -7.91 1.91 7.30
C ASP A 52 -8.65 2.59 6.14
N LYS A 53 -7.91 3.33 5.29
CA LYS A 53 -8.48 3.90 4.06
C LYS A 53 -8.96 2.82 3.11
N PHE A 54 -8.17 1.77 2.89
CA PHE A 54 -8.52 0.67 2.01
C PHE A 54 -9.74 -0.11 2.52
N GLU A 55 -9.83 -0.43 3.81
CA GLU A 55 -11.00 -1.07 4.42
C GLU A 55 -12.24 -0.20 4.30
N LYS A 56 -12.08 1.14 4.44
CA LYS A 56 -13.19 2.09 4.35
C LYS A 56 -13.66 2.37 2.92
N SER A 57 -12.77 2.42 1.94
CA SER A 57 -13.09 2.82 0.56
C SER A 57 -13.03 1.68 -0.45
N GLY A 58 -12.48 0.52 -0.09
CA GLY A 58 -12.14 -0.57 -1.01
C GLY A 58 -11.05 -0.22 -2.02
N SER A 59 -10.40 0.95 -1.89
CA SER A 59 -9.53 1.49 -2.95
C SER A 59 -8.21 2.04 -2.41
N PHE A 60 -7.14 1.76 -3.14
CA PHE A 60 -5.82 2.34 -2.93
C PHE A 60 -5.63 3.69 -3.63
N ASP A 61 -6.65 4.18 -4.33
CA ASP A 61 -6.53 5.38 -5.14
C ASP A 61 -6.27 6.62 -4.25
N VAL A 62 -5.35 7.47 -4.68
CA VAL A 62 -5.13 8.75 -4.02
C VAL A 62 -6.19 9.68 -4.55
N LYS A 63 -7.28 9.88 -3.80
CA LYS A 63 -8.27 10.92 -4.15
C LYS A 63 -7.51 12.23 -4.42
N CYS A 64 -7.64 12.74 -5.64
CA CYS A 64 -7.05 14.01 -6.00
C CYS A 64 -7.63 15.11 -5.10
N GLY A 65 -6.77 15.84 -4.40
CA GLY A 65 -7.17 17.04 -3.68
C GLY A 65 -7.72 18.08 -4.67
N ARG A 66 -8.62 18.96 -4.18
CA ARG A 66 -9.24 20.04 -4.96
C ARG A 66 -8.14 20.83 -5.70
N GLY A 67 -8.09 20.71 -7.03
CA GLY A 67 -7.09 21.37 -7.89
C GLY A 67 -6.13 20.45 -8.67
N ARG A 68 -6.13 19.13 -8.46
CA ARG A 68 -5.38 18.19 -9.34
C ARG A 68 -6.33 17.35 -10.20
N LYS A 69 -5.98 17.18 -11.48
CA LYS A 69 -6.72 16.35 -12.44
C LYS A 69 -6.85 14.94 -11.89
N ALA A 70 -8.06 14.40 -11.86
CA ALA A 70 -8.33 13.04 -11.44
C ALA A 70 -7.46 12.06 -12.23
N ILE A 71 -6.68 11.24 -11.51
CA ILE A 71 -6.02 10.09 -12.12
C ILE A 71 -7.13 9.05 -12.29
N ALA A 72 -7.26 8.47 -13.48
CA ALA A 72 -8.26 7.45 -13.76
C ALA A 72 -8.16 6.33 -12.71
N SER A 73 -9.26 6.11 -11.98
CA SER A 73 -9.33 5.06 -10.97
C SER A 73 -9.11 3.72 -11.64
N THR A 74 -7.98 3.09 -11.35
CA THR A 74 -7.73 1.69 -11.70
C THR A 74 -8.59 0.84 -10.78
N SER A 75 -9.45 0.05 -11.39
CA SER A 75 -10.49 -0.74 -10.74
C SER A 75 -9.92 -1.97 -10.03
N VAL A 76 -10.74 -2.61 -9.21
CA VAL A 76 -10.35 -3.69 -8.28
C VAL A 76 -9.88 -4.95 -9.03
N GLU A 77 -10.19 -5.10 -10.31
CA GLU A 77 -9.76 -6.24 -11.13
C GLU A 77 -8.22 -6.36 -11.25
N ASP A 78 -7.48 -5.26 -11.22
CA ASP A 78 -5.99 -5.28 -11.28
C ASP A 78 -5.32 -5.82 -10.00
N VAL A 79 -6.06 -5.88 -8.88
CA VAL A 79 -5.57 -6.51 -7.65
C VAL A 79 -5.73 -8.03 -7.74
N ALA A 80 -6.76 -8.52 -8.43
CA ALA A 80 -7.01 -9.96 -8.60
C ALA A 80 -6.05 -10.62 -9.58
N THR A 81 -5.54 -9.91 -10.60
CA THR A 81 -4.53 -10.43 -11.53
C THR A 81 -3.13 -10.55 -10.92
N ALA A 82 -2.88 -9.94 -9.75
CA ALA A 82 -1.67 -10.17 -8.94
C ALA A 82 -1.77 -11.41 -8.00
N LEU A 83 -2.81 -12.24 -8.21
CA LEU A 83 -3.13 -13.47 -7.47
C LEU A 83 -2.71 -14.72 -8.27
N GLN A 84 -1.68 -14.61 -9.11
CA GLN A 84 -1.02 -15.78 -9.71
C GLN A 84 0.13 -16.28 -8.82
#